data_AF-A0A1B8H485-F1
#
_entry.id   AF-A0A1B8H485-F1
#
_cell.length_a   1.000
_cell.length_b   1.000
_cell.length_c   1.000
_cell.angle_alpha   90.00
_cell.angle_beta   90.00
_cell.angle_gamma   90.00
#
_symmetry.space_group_name_H-M   'P 1'
#
loop_
_entity.id
_entity.type
_entity.pdbx_description
1 polymer ?
#
loop_
_entity_poly.entity_id
_entity_poly.type
_entity_poly.pdbx_seq_one_letter_code
_entity_poly.pdbx_strand_id
1 'polypeptide(L)'
;MTKNLIFISLFVSVLAISGCTQKDRDAISDMTYALTGVPGAKHKNAQNGEYQGGETDGQRRLRERQEQFAKKRTQWYGKSIDDLIESWGSPWGIHQRTDGGKQYTWKYLQYMNNGANHTTCVDNFTTDKKGIIKKWTSQGCWDHI
;
A
#
# COMPACT_ATOMS: atom_id res chain seq x y z
N MET A 1 -1.90 80.87 -22.72
CA MET A 1 -0.57 80.79 -23.35
C MET A 1 0.12 79.53 -22.85
N THR A 2 0.03 78.47 -23.67
CA THR A 2 1.16 77.74 -24.33
C THR A 2 1.85 76.74 -23.39
N LYS A 3 1.46 75.46 -23.39
CA LYS A 3 1.79 74.38 -24.35
C LYS A 3 3.17 73.75 -24.08
N ASN A 4 3.19 72.50 -23.59
CA ASN A 4 3.81 71.30 -24.20
C ASN A 4 3.77 70.14 -23.18
N LEU A 5 3.04 69.03 -23.41
CA LEU A 5 3.37 67.87 -24.27
C LEU A 5 4.67 67.18 -23.81
N ILE A 6 4.66 65.96 -23.27
CA ILE A 6 4.32 64.62 -23.81
C ILE A 6 5.62 63.78 -23.88
N PHE A 7 5.56 62.58 -23.28
CA PHE A 7 6.33 61.35 -23.56
C PHE A 7 7.87 61.38 -23.44
N ILE A 8 8.41 60.36 -22.74
CA ILE A 8 9.35 59.38 -23.30
C ILE A 8 9.41 58.18 -22.33
N SER A 9 8.81 57.08 -22.79
CA SER A 9 9.19 55.70 -22.46
C SER A 9 10.59 55.39 -23.01
N LEU A 10 11.26 54.38 -22.44
CA LEU A 10 12.56 53.78 -22.82
C LEU A 10 13.76 54.43 -22.08
N PHE A 11 14.57 53.72 -21.32
CA PHE A 11 15.29 52.51 -21.74
C PHE A 11 15.31 51.42 -20.67
N VAL A 12 14.84 50.25 -21.07
CA VAL A 12 15.35 48.96 -20.63
C VAL A 12 16.87 48.95 -20.83
N SER A 13 17.54 48.38 -19.84
CA SER A 13 18.78 47.61 -19.93
C SER A 13 20.11 48.25 -19.47
N VAL A 14 20.74 47.42 -18.62
CA VAL A 14 22.19 47.22 -18.45
C VAL A 14 22.90 48.08 -17.40
N LEU A 15 22.78 47.62 -16.15
CA LEU A 15 23.94 47.16 -15.37
C LEU A 15 23.63 45.70 -14.98
N ALA A 16 24.01 44.71 -15.79
CA ALA A 16 25.27 43.97 -15.63
C ALA A 16 25.42 43.52 -14.16
N ILE A 17 24.82 42.41 -13.76
CA ILE A 17 25.43 41.06 -13.83
C ILE A 17 26.80 41.04 -13.12
N SER A 18 26.78 40.82 -11.82
CA SER A 18 27.75 39.97 -11.12
C SER A 18 27.00 39.29 -9.98
N GLY A 19 27.01 37.96 -9.98
CA GLY A 19 25.93 37.14 -9.44
C GLY A 19 25.74 37.25 -7.93
N CYS A 20 24.48 37.40 -7.50
CA CYS A 20 24.10 36.87 -6.18
C CYS A 20 24.53 35.41 -6.17
N THR A 21 25.51 35.11 -5.35
CA THR A 21 26.00 33.75 -5.21
C THR A 21 24.83 32.87 -4.73
N GLN A 22 24.88 31.56 -5.00
CA GLN A 22 23.89 30.60 -4.48
C GLN A 22 23.63 30.83 -2.97
N LYS A 23 24.70 31.20 -2.25
CA LYS A 23 24.74 31.54 -0.83
C LYS A 23 23.85 32.72 -0.43
N ASP A 24 23.75 33.76 -1.26
CA ASP A 24 22.93 34.94 -0.95
C ASP A 24 21.44 34.62 -1.13
N ARG A 25 21.10 33.82 -2.15
CA ARG A 25 19.74 33.30 -2.35
C ARG A 25 19.32 32.37 -1.21
N ASP A 26 20.23 31.55 -0.73
CA ASP A 26 20.01 30.63 0.39
C ASP A 26 19.79 31.40 1.70
N ALA A 27 20.58 32.44 1.97
CA ALA A 27 20.43 33.27 3.17
C ALA A 27 19.08 34.00 3.22
N ILE A 28 18.62 34.53 2.08
CA ILE A 28 17.30 35.18 1.97
C ILE A 28 16.17 34.15 2.19
N SER A 29 16.31 32.93 1.65
CA SER A 29 15.35 31.83 1.84
C SER A 29 15.27 31.39 3.31
N ASP A 30 16.41 31.28 4.00
CA ASP A 30 16.47 30.85 5.41
C ASP A 30 15.92 31.94 6.35
N MET A 31 16.24 33.21 6.09
CA MET A 31 15.71 34.34 6.86
C MET A 31 14.19 34.49 6.70
N THR A 32 13.66 34.29 5.48
CA THR A 32 12.21 34.34 5.21
C THR A 32 11.47 33.23 5.96
N TYR A 33 12.02 32.01 6.00
CA TYR A 33 11.43 30.89 6.75
C TYR A 33 11.41 31.16 8.26
N ALA A 34 12.50 31.68 8.83
CA ALA A 34 12.56 32.01 10.25
C ALA A 34 11.54 33.09 10.67
N LEU A 35 11.24 34.04 9.79
CA LEU A 35 10.34 35.15 10.07
C LEU A 35 8.86 34.84 9.80
N THR A 36 8.57 33.99 8.81
CA THR A 36 7.19 33.79 8.31
C THR A 36 6.67 32.37 8.48
N GLY A 37 7.55 31.39 8.76
CA GLY A 37 7.22 29.97 8.72
C GLY A 37 6.92 29.43 7.30
N VAL A 38 6.98 30.28 6.26
CA VAL A 38 6.69 29.89 4.88
C VAL A 38 7.99 29.39 4.21
N PRO A 39 8.04 28.13 3.73
CA PRO A 39 9.25 27.59 3.13
C PRO A 39 9.57 28.25 1.78
N GLY A 40 10.75 28.86 1.67
CA GLY A 40 11.29 29.37 0.40
C GLY A 40 11.72 28.26 -0.57
N ALA A 41 12.21 28.62 -1.76
CA ALA A 41 12.55 27.67 -2.84
C ALA A 41 13.56 26.58 -2.42
N LYS A 42 14.49 26.88 -1.49
CA LYS A 42 15.43 25.91 -0.91
C LYS A 42 14.72 24.86 -0.04
N HIS A 43 13.71 25.27 0.72
CA HIS A 43 12.94 24.40 1.62
C HIS A 43 11.84 23.62 0.89
N LYS A 44 11.38 24.09 -0.28
CA LYS A 44 10.50 23.31 -1.16
C LYS A 44 11.18 22.05 -1.71
N ASN A 45 12.47 22.11 -2.03
CA ASN A 45 13.21 20.93 -2.50
C ASN A 45 13.65 19.98 -1.37
N ALA A 46 13.72 20.46 -0.11
CA ALA A 46 13.89 19.58 1.04
C ALA A 46 12.61 18.77 1.36
N GLN A 47 11.43 19.32 1.04
CA GLN A 47 10.15 18.61 1.13
C GLN A 47 9.83 17.76 -0.12
N ASN A 48 10.44 18.10 -1.26
CA ASN A 48 10.41 17.31 -2.49
C ASN A 48 11.63 16.40 -2.63
N GLY A 49 12.29 16.05 -1.50
CA GLY A 49 13.08 14.84 -1.45
C GLY A 49 12.12 13.70 -1.73
N GLU A 50 12.12 13.27 -2.99
CA GLU A 50 11.50 12.04 -3.47
C GLU A 50 11.70 10.97 -2.40
N TYR A 51 10.65 10.69 -1.61
CA TYR A 51 10.67 9.59 -0.67
C TYR A 51 10.81 8.34 -1.55
N GLN A 52 12.05 7.91 -1.80
CA GLN A 52 12.35 6.51 -2.05
C GLN A 52 12.10 5.77 -0.72
N GLY A 53 10.85 5.78 -0.29
CA GLY A 53 10.41 5.12 0.92
C GLY A 53 10.44 3.63 0.66
N GLY A 54 11.48 2.97 1.15
CA GLY A 54 11.47 1.52 1.29
C GLY A 54 10.24 1.07 2.08
N GLU A 55 9.82 -0.17 1.86
CA GLU A 55 8.73 -0.81 2.60
C GLU A 55 8.89 -0.56 4.11
N THR A 56 7.86 0.00 4.77
CA THR A 56 7.88 0.15 6.22
C THR A 56 7.88 -1.23 6.88
N ASP A 57 8.44 -1.35 8.09
CA ASP A 57 8.43 -2.62 8.83
C ASP A 57 7.01 -3.18 9.05
N GLY A 58 6.02 -2.30 9.19
CA GLY A 58 4.60 -2.69 9.29
C GLY A 58 4.07 -3.31 7.98
N GLN A 59 4.37 -2.70 6.84
CA GLN A 59 4.00 -3.23 5.51
C GLN A 59 4.67 -4.58 5.26
N ARG A 60 5.96 -4.70 5.56
CA ARG A 60 6.73 -5.95 5.45
C ARG A 60 6.09 -7.08 6.24
N ARG A 61 5.77 -6.84 7.51
CA ARG A 61 5.12 -7.84 8.38
C ARG A 61 3.72 -8.23 7.90
N LEU A 62 2.95 -7.29 7.34
CA LEU A 62 1.64 -7.60 6.77
C LEU A 62 1.77 -8.52 5.56
N ARG A 63 2.68 -8.19 4.63
CA ARG A 63 2.96 -8.99 3.44
C ARG A 63 3.42 -10.40 3.81
N GLU A 64 4.37 -10.53 4.74
CA GLU A 64 4.83 -11.83 5.22
C GLU A 64 3.69 -12.68 5.81
N ARG A 65 2.77 -12.08 6.57
CA ARG A 65 1.59 -12.80 7.08
C ARG A 65 0.67 -13.26 5.94
N GLN A 66 0.39 -12.39 4.97
CA GLN A 66 -0.42 -12.72 3.79
C GLN A 66 0.21 -13.86 2.96
N GLU A 67 1.52 -13.81 2.75
CA GLU A 67 2.27 -14.86 2.05
C GLU A 67 2.21 -16.20 2.80
N GLN A 68 2.42 -16.20 4.12
CA GLN A 68 2.32 -17.41 4.93
C GLN A 68 0.90 -17.96 4.97
N PHE A 69 -0.10 -17.08 5.06
CA PHE A 69 -1.51 -17.44 4.99
C PHE A 69 -1.86 -18.14 3.68
N ALA A 70 -1.43 -17.57 2.56
CA ALA A 70 -1.63 -18.15 1.23
C ALA A 70 -0.85 -19.47 1.09
N LYS A 71 0.42 -19.52 1.51
CA LYS A 71 1.28 -20.70 1.40
C LYS A 71 0.69 -21.92 2.13
N LYS A 72 0.18 -21.72 3.35
CA LYS A 72 -0.46 -22.79 4.14
C LYS A 72 -1.66 -23.44 3.44
N ARG A 73 -2.32 -22.73 2.52
CA ARG A 73 -3.47 -23.22 1.76
C ARG A 73 -3.07 -23.74 0.38
N THR A 74 -2.21 -22.99 -0.31
CA THR A 74 -1.73 -23.35 -1.65
C THR A 74 -0.93 -24.65 -1.67
N GLN A 75 -0.26 -25.01 -0.57
CA GLN A 75 0.44 -26.31 -0.46
C GLN A 75 -0.48 -27.54 -0.67
N TRP A 76 -1.80 -27.35 -0.57
CA TRP A 76 -2.78 -28.41 -0.79
C TRP A 76 -3.14 -28.61 -2.26
N TYR A 77 -2.73 -27.73 -3.16
CA TYR A 77 -2.98 -27.91 -4.60
C TYR A 77 -2.37 -29.20 -5.12
N GLY A 78 -3.20 -29.98 -5.82
CA GLY A 78 -2.83 -31.27 -6.37
C GLY A 78 -2.85 -32.43 -5.37
N LYS A 79 -3.11 -32.17 -4.08
CA LYS A 79 -3.25 -33.22 -3.05
C LYS A 79 -4.69 -33.73 -2.95
N SER A 80 -4.86 -34.89 -2.31
CA SER A 80 -6.19 -35.43 -2.00
C SER A 80 -6.87 -34.56 -0.96
N ILE A 81 -8.20 -34.47 -1.04
CA ILE A 81 -9.00 -33.88 0.03
C ILE A 81 -8.92 -34.67 1.32
N ASP A 82 -8.71 -35.98 1.24
CA ASP A 82 -8.61 -36.85 2.41
C ASP A 82 -7.38 -36.48 3.26
N ASP A 83 -6.25 -36.18 2.61
CA ASP A 83 -5.03 -35.71 3.30
C ASP A 83 -5.28 -34.39 4.05
N LEU A 84 -6.06 -33.48 3.44
CA LEU A 84 -6.44 -32.23 4.08
C LEU A 84 -7.38 -32.47 5.26
N ILE A 85 -8.35 -33.37 5.12
CA ILE A 85 -9.27 -33.75 6.20
C ILE A 85 -8.54 -34.40 7.37
N GLU A 86 -7.55 -35.25 7.09
CA GLU A 86 -6.70 -35.85 8.12
C GLU A 86 -5.89 -34.77 8.86
N SER A 87 -5.40 -33.76 8.13
CA SER A 87 -4.58 -32.70 8.71
C SER A 87 -5.37 -31.61 9.45
N TRP A 88 -6.52 -31.19 8.92
CA TRP A 88 -7.31 -30.04 9.43
C TRP A 88 -8.58 -30.45 10.16
N GLY A 89 -8.90 -31.75 10.15
CA GLY A 89 -10.16 -32.27 10.65
C GLY A 89 -11.29 -32.14 9.64
N SER A 90 -12.45 -32.68 10.02
CA SER A 90 -13.63 -32.70 9.17
C SER A 90 -14.08 -31.28 8.79
N PRO A 91 -14.51 -31.07 7.53
CA PRO A 91 -15.03 -29.79 7.09
C PRO A 91 -16.35 -29.48 7.82
N TRP A 92 -16.64 -28.20 7.98
CA TRP A 92 -17.94 -27.72 8.45
C TRP A 92 -19.07 -28.08 7.47
N GLY A 93 -18.78 -28.07 6.16
CA GLY A 93 -19.78 -28.38 5.14
C GLY A 93 -19.17 -28.84 3.83
N ILE A 94 -19.96 -29.58 3.06
CA ILE A 94 -19.59 -30.09 1.74
C ILE A 94 -20.72 -29.74 0.76
N HIS A 95 -20.37 -29.12 -0.36
CA HIS A 95 -21.30 -28.82 -1.45
C HIS A 95 -20.88 -29.58 -2.71
N GLN A 96 -21.79 -30.40 -3.23
CA GLN A 96 -21.60 -31.09 -4.50
C GLN A 96 -21.75 -30.10 -5.66
N ARG A 97 -20.75 -30.07 -6.55
CA ARG A 97 -20.78 -29.22 -7.75
C ARG A 97 -21.35 -29.98 -8.94
N THR A 98 -21.88 -29.23 -9.89
CA THR A 98 -22.49 -29.76 -11.12
C THR A 98 -21.47 -30.42 -12.07
N ASP A 99 -20.19 -30.07 -11.97
CA ASP A 99 -19.08 -30.68 -12.73
C ASP A 99 -18.58 -32.02 -12.13
N GLY A 100 -19.26 -32.53 -11.10
CA GLY A 100 -18.88 -33.73 -10.36
C GLY A 100 -17.81 -33.49 -9.29
N GLY A 101 -17.21 -32.30 -9.24
CA GLY A 101 -16.34 -31.88 -8.15
C GLY A 101 -17.10 -31.56 -6.87
N LYS A 102 -16.37 -31.21 -5.81
CA LYS A 102 -16.95 -30.81 -4.52
C LYS A 102 -16.27 -29.56 -3.99
N GLN A 103 -16.99 -28.78 -3.20
CA GLN A 103 -16.44 -27.72 -2.37
C GLN A 103 -16.53 -28.14 -0.90
N TYR A 104 -15.42 -28.03 -0.19
CA TYR A 104 -15.29 -28.33 1.22
C TYR A 104 -15.04 -27.03 1.97
N THR A 105 -15.81 -26.78 3.02
CA THR A 105 -15.79 -25.52 3.77
C THR A 105 -15.31 -25.77 5.19
N TRP A 106 -14.29 -25.02 5.63
CA TRP A 106 -13.89 -24.93 7.02
C TRP A 106 -14.27 -23.55 7.55
N LYS A 107 -14.82 -23.53 8.76
CA LYS A 107 -15.25 -22.31 9.45
C LYS A 107 -14.66 -22.31 10.85
N TYR A 108 -13.92 -21.27 11.20
CA TYR A 108 -13.33 -21.12 12.52
C TYR A 108 -13.25 -19.65 12.95
N LEU A 109 -13.17 -19.42 14.25
CA LEU A 109 -13.03 -18.09 14.81
C LEU A 109 -11.55 -17.71 14.82
N GLN A 110 -11.24 -16.56 14.23
CA GLN A 110 -9.93 -15.94 14.33
C GLN A 110 -10.03 -14.80 15.34
N TYR A 111 -9.36 -14.99 16.48
CA TYR A 111 -9.30 -13.98 17.53
C TYR A 111 -8.25 -12.92 17.17
N MET A 112 -8.65 -11.66 17.35
CA MET A 112 -7.78 -10.50 17.23
C MET A 112 -7.09 -10.24 18.58
N ASN A 113 -6.20 -9.24 18.63
CA ASN A 113 -5.48 -8.86 19.84
C ASN A 113 -6.39 -8.88 21.09
N ASN A 114 -5.89 -9.54 22.15
CA ASN A 114 -6.51 -9.71 23.46
C ASN A 114 -7.80 -10.55 23.54
N GLY A 115 -8.19 -11.26 22.47
CA GLY A 115 -9.28 -12.27 22.51
C GLY A 115 -10.70 -11.71 22.60
N ALA A 116 -10.86 -10.40 22.84
CA ALA A 116 -12.17 -9.74 22.94
C ALA A 116 -12.87 -9.58 21.58
N ASN A 117 -12.11 -9.39 20.51
CA ASN A 117 -12.64 -9.27 19.16
C ASN A 117 -12.31 -10.53 18.37
N HIS A 118 -13.28 -11.04 17.63
CA HIS A 118 -13.10 -12.17 16.73
C HIS A 118 -13.80 -11.91 15.41
N THR A 119 -13.30 -12.55 14.37
CA THR A 119 -13.99 -12.67 13.09
C THR A 119 -14.19 -14.14 12.79
N THR A 120 -15.20 -14.43 11.98
CA THR A 120 -15.35 -15.75 11.38
C THR A 120 -14.49 -15.81 10.12
N CYS A 121 -13.52 -16.71 10.12
CA CYS A 121 -12.73 -17.05 8.94
C CYS A 121 -13.37 -18.27 8.26
N VAL A 122 -13.55 -18.19 6.95
CA VAL A 122 -14.11 -19.27 6.12
C VAL A 122 -13.13 -19.61 5.01
N ASP A 123 -12.60 -20.83 5.05
CA ASP A 123 -11.76 -21.39 4.02
C ASP A 123 -12.55 -22.39 3.17
N ASN A 124 -12.49 -22.26 1.85
CA ASN A 124 -13.11 -23.21 0.92
C ASN A 124 -12.04 -23.85 0.05
N PHE A 125 -12.11 -25.17 -0.09
CA PHE A 125 -11.29 -25.94 -1.03
C PHE A 125 -12.20 -26.61 -2.05
N THR A 126 -11.89 -26.41 -3.33
CA THR A 126 -12.60 -27.04 -4.45
C THR A 126 -11.79 -28.19 -5.00
N THR A 127 -12.42 -29.34 -5.16
CA THR A 127 -11.82 -30.53 -5.76
C THR A 127 -12.39 -30.81 -7.15
N ASP A 128 -11.66 -31.58 -7.95
CA ASP A 128 -12.23 -32.28 -9.09
C ASP A 128 -13.01 -33.54 -8.66
N LYS A 129 -13.54 -34.27 -9.63
CA LYS A 129 -14.30 -35.52 -9.42
C LYS A 129 -13.50 -36.66 -8.78
N LYS A 130 -12.16 -36.58 -8.78
CA LYS A 130 -11.27 -37.55 -8.14
C LYS A 130 -10.92 -37.14 -6.71
N GLY A 131 -11.47 -36.04 -6.21
CA GLY A 131 -11.14 -35.53 -4.88
C GLY A 131 -9.81 -34.78 -4.82
N ILE A 132 -9.21 -34.42 -5.95
CA ILE A 132 -7.96 -33.67 -5.98
C ILE A 132 -8.24 -32.18 -5.88
N ILE A 133 -7.59 -31.50 -4.93
CA ILE A 133 -7.77 -30.07 -4.69
C ILE A 133 -7.20 -29.28 -5.86
N LYS A 134 -8.05 -28.42 -6.45
CA LYS A 134 -7.71 -27.58 -7.61
C LYS A 134 -7.63 -26.09 -7.26
N LYS A 135 -8.38 -25.64 -6.26
CA LYS A 135 -8.51 -24.23 -5.90
C LYS A 135 -8.86 -24.07 -4.43
N TRP A 136 -8.42 -22.98 -3.82
CA TRP A 136 -8.90 -22.54 -2.51
C TRP A 136 -9.35 -21.07 -2.58
N THR A 137 -10.26 -20.70 -1.67
CA THR A 137 -10.65 -19.31 -1.41
C THR A 137 -10.82 -19.10 0.09
N SER A 138 -10.68 -17.85 0.53
CA SER A 138 -10.80 -17.47 1.94
C SER A 138 -11.64 -16.20 2.07
N GLN A 139 -12.45 -16.11 3.12
CA GLN A 139 -13.30 -14.96 3.41
C GLN A 139 -13.32 -14.66 4.91
N GLY A 140 -13.26 -13.37 5.26
CA GLY A 140 -13.39 -12.92 6.65
C GLY A 140 -12.17 -13.18 7.54
N CYS A 141 -11.02 -13.52 6.96
CA CYS A 141 -9.79 -13.85 7.70
C CYS A 141 -8.83 -12.66 7.74
N TRP A 142 -8.30 -12.32 8.92
CA TRP A 142 -7.44 -11.14 9.15
C TRP A 142 -6.21 -11.10 8.26
N ASP A 143 -5.53 -12.21 8.09
CA ASP A 143 -4.30 -12.27 7.27
C ASP A 143 -4.61 -12.27 5.77
N HIS A 144 -5.88 -12.10 5.37
CA HIS A 144 -6.35 -11.96 4.00
C HIS A 144 -7.14 -10.64 3.79
N ILE A 145 -7.31 -9.82 4.83
CA ILE A 145 -7.94 -8.49 4.76
C ILE A 145 -6.83 -7.43 4.74
#